data_AF-A0AAY4BS53-F1
#
_entry.id   AF-A0AAY4BS53-F1
#
_cell.length_a   1.000
_cell.length_b   1.000
_cell.length_c   1.000
_cell.angle_alpha   90.00
_cell.angle_beta   90.00
_cell.angle_gamma   90.00
#
_symmetry.space_group_name_H-M   'P 1'
#
loop_
_entity.id
_entity.type
_entity.pdbx_description
1 polymer ?
#
loop_
_entity_poly.entity_id
_entity_poly.type
_entity_poly.pdbx_seq_one_letter_code
_entity_poly.pdbx_strand_id
1 'polypeptide(L)'
;MPVFYTPLPRNIRLGLANLSGSVFVNNRTRDSCDFRDHRDNADNELVAHLPLQMLIYFNMYFFPFWWVSEVVMLHLKFSMLPNYYQSLLVTGVVLLTIFEILRTYLGYVGNLEEKVPELAGFWLLSFLFQLPILLFFVTDEGILILPLERAVHGIYLLFILAESAASFIALRTMTRKLTLQFHLRQFKDIQGPHAIDMAPIFALPHSRSVLPMPPDRD
;
A
#
# COMPACT_ATOMS: atom_id res chain seq x y z
N MET A 1 -25.28 -58.07 -23.82
CA MET A 1 -25.75 -56.68 -23.71
C MET A 1 -24.53 -55.78 -23.51
N PRO A 2 -24.10 -54.97 -24.48
CA PRO A 2 -22.98 -54.07 -24.27
C PRO A 2 -23.45 -52.80 -23.53
N VAL A 3 -22.82 -52.54 -22.39
CA VAL A 3 -23.05 -51.35 -21.55
C VAL A 3 -22.36 -50.17 -22.22
N PHE A 4 -23.15 -49.23 -22.73
CA PHE A 4 -22.65 -47.97 -23.29
C PHE A 4 -22.26 -47.03 -22.15
N TYR A 5 -20.96 -46.75 -22.00
CA TYR A 5 -20.50 -45.61 -21.23
C TYR A 5 -20.70 -44.35 -22.07
N THR A 6 -21.60 -43.46 -21.64
CA THR A 6 -21.66 -42.09 -22.14
C THR A 6 -20.39 -41.36 -21.69
N PRO A 7 -19.54 -40.84 -22.59
CA PRO A 7 -18.38 -40.05 -22.18
C PRO A 7 -18.86 -38.72 -21.57
N LEU A 8 -18.48 -38.49 -20.32
CA LEU A 8 -18.76 -37.23 -19.61
C LEU A 8 -18.19 -36.02 -20.38
N PRO A 9 -18.91 -34.89 -20.39
CA PRO A 9 -18.58 -33.74 -21.22
C PRO A 9 -17.27 -33.05 -20.78
N ARG A 10 -16.51 -32.53 -21.76
CA ARG A 10 -15.11 -32.08 -21.60
C ARG A 10 -14.90 -30.97 -20.57
N ASN A 11 -15.90 -30.10 -20.38
CA ASN A 11 -15.92 -29.04 -19.38
C ASN A 11 -15.84 -29.57 -17.94
N ILE A 12 -16.47 -30.71 -17.67
CA ILE A 12 -16.43 -31.34 -16.34
C ILE A 12 -15.10 -32.06 -16.12
N ARG A 13 -14.50 -32.60 -17.19
CA ARG A 13 -13.14 -33.19 -17.15
C ARG A 13 -12.08 -32.15 -16.84
N LEU A 14 -12.14 -30.96 -17.44
CA LEU A 14 -11.20 -29.87 -17.12
C LEU A 14 -11.36 -29.39 -15.68
N GLY A 15 -12.61 -29.26 -15.20
CA GLY A 15 -12.89 -28.87 -13.82
C GLY A 15 -12.36 -29.88 -12.80
N LEU A 16 -12.62 -31.18 -13.02
CA LEU A 16 -12.11 -32.25 -12.16
C LEU A 16 -10.59 -32.43 -12.26
N ALA A 17 -9.99 -32.19 -13.43
CA ALA A 17 -8.53 -32.23 -13.59
C ALA A 17 -7.84 -31.08 -12.83
N ASN A 18 -8.40 -29.87 -12.87
CA ASN A 18 -7.89 -28.73 -12.09
C ASN A 18 -8.08 -28.94 -10.58
N LEU A 19 -9.23 -29.48 -10.16
CA LEU A 19 -9.49 -29.80 -8.75
C LEU A 19 -8.63 -30.97 -8.25
N SER A 20 -8.39 -31.98 -9.09
CA SER A 20 -7.49 -33.10 -8.80
C SER A 20 -6.03 -32.65 -8.70
N GLY A 21 -5.61 -31.67 -9.50
CA GLY A 21 -4.29 -31.07 -9.41
C GLY A 21 -4.08 -30.36 -8.08
N SER A 22 -5.09 -29.65 -7.57
CA SER A 22 -5.00 -28.91 -6.31
C SER A 22 -4.83 -29.78 -5.06
N VAL A 23 -5.20 -31.07 -5.11
CA VAL A 23 -5.14 -31.97 -3.93
C VAL A 23 -3.92 -32.91 -3.95
N PHE A 24 -3.30 -33.13 -5.12
CA PHE A 24 -2.15 -34.03 -5.26
C PHE A 24 -0.84 -33.34 -5.68
N VAL A 25 -0.74 -32.00 -5.60
CA VAL A 25 0.54 -31.26 -5.70
C VAL A 25 1.33 -31.40 -4.39
N ASN A 26 1.63 -32.64 -4.01
CA ASN A 26 2.65 -32.89 -3.01
C ASN A 26 3.26 -34.28 -3.23
N ASN A 27 3.98 -34.44 -4.35
CA ASN A 27 5.20 -35.25 -4.40
C ASN A 27 5.83 -35.18 -5.81
N ARG A 28 6.55 -34.10 -6.11
CA ARG A 28 7.60 -34.16 -7.14
C ARG A 28 8.69 -33.14 -6.80
N THR A 29 9.76 -33.67 -6.26
CA THR A 29 11.06 -33.02 -6.10
C THR A 29 11.56 -32.47 -7.43
N ARG A 30 11.51 -31.14 -7.62
CA ARG A 30 12.43 -30.39 -8.48
C ARG A 30 12.27 -28.89 -8.26
N ASP A 31 13.34 -28.35 -7.70
CA ASP A 31 13.91 -27.01 -7.87
C ASP A 31 13.18 -25.79 -7.28
N SER A 32 13.84 -25.25 -6.26
CA SER A 32 13.47 -24.18 -5.33
C SER A 32 13.33 -22.77 -5.91
N CYS A 33 12.65 -22.59 -7.04
CA CYS A 33 12.47 -21.26 -7.65
C CYS A 33 11.01 -20.75 -7.70
N ASP A 34 10.01 -21.63 -7.66
CA ASP A 34 8.61 -21.23 -7.92
C ASP A 34 7.81 -20.87 -6.64
N PHE A 35 8.25 -21.36 -5.47
CA PHE A 35 7.57 -21.06 -4.19
C PHE A 35 7.83 -19.64 -3.69
N ARG A 36 8.89 -18.97 -4.15
CA ARG A 36 9.15 -17.56 -3.86
C ARG A 36 8.15 -16.66 -4.59
N ASP A 37 7.89 -16.92 -5.87
CA ASP A 37 7.01 -16.07 -6.68
C ASP A 37 5.55 -16.12 -6.22
N HIS A 38 5.05 -17.26 -5.74
CA HIS A 38 3.66 -17.34 -5.22
C HIS A 38 3.50 -16.75 -3.81
N ARG A 39 4.54 -16.78 -2.98
CA ARG A 39 4.52 -16.09 -1.67
C ARG A 39 4.69 -14.59 -1.85
N ASP A 40 5.59 -14.17 -2.73
CA ASP A 40 5.83 -12.76 -3.07
C ASP A 40 4.63 -12.14 -3.79
N ASN A 41 3.83 -12.90 -4.57
CA ASN A 41 2.59 -12.39 -5.16
C ASN A 41 1.44 -12.24 -4.13
N ALA A 42 1.28 -13.18 -3.20
CA ALA A 42 0.31 -13.02 -2.11
C ALA A 42 0.70 -11.88 -1.15
N ASP A 43 2.00 -11.66 -0.93
CA ASP A 43 2.53 -10.52 -0.16
C ASP A 43 2.49 -9.20 -0.96
N ASN A 44 2.44 -9.25 -2.29
CA ASN A 44 2.21 -8.08 -3.17
C ASN A 44 0.74 -7.68 -3.24
N GLU A 45 -0.20 -8.59 -2.98
CA GLU A 45 -1.64 -8.34 -3.07
C GLU A 45 -2.26 -7.79 -1.77
N LEU A 46 -1.51 -7.83 -0.65
CA LEU A 46 -1.78 -6.99 0.53
C LEU A 46 -1.29 -5.55 0.24
N VAL A 47 -1.98 -4.90 -0.70
CA VAL A 47 -1.72 -3.57 -1.27
C VAL A 47 -1.82 -2.43 -0.24
N ALA A 48 -2.36 -2.66 0.96
CA ALA A 48 -2.45 -1.65 2.01
C ALA A 48 -1.91 -2.19 3.34
N HIS A 49 -1.16 -1.36 4.07
CA HIS A 49 -0.67 -1.72 5.40
C HIS A 49 -1.85 -1.75 6.39
N LEU A 50 -2.42 -2.94 6.61
CA LEU A 50 -3.65 -3.15 7.39
C LEU A 50 -3.60 -2.53 8.81
N PRO A 51 -2.50 -2.65 9.57
CA PRO A 51 -2.43 -2.04 10.90
C PRO A 51 -2.57 -0.51 10.86
N LEU A 52 -1.97 0.15 9.85
CA LEU A 52 -2.04 1.61 9.73
C LEU A 52 -3.47 2.07 9.45
N GLN A 53 -4.18 1.37 8.56
CA GLN A 53 -5.60 1.64 8.27
C GLN A 53 -6.48 1.48 9.51
N MET A 54 -6.24 0.45 10.31
CA MET A 54 -6.99 0.23 11.55
C MET A 54 -6.76 1.34 12.57
N LEU A 55 -5.51 1.81 12.74
CA LEU A 55 -5.20 2.92 13.64
C LEU A 55 -5.88 4.22 13.19
N ILE A 56 -5.75 4.58 11.91
CA ILE A 56 -6.38 5.77 11.33
C ILE A 56 -7.90 5.72 11.54
N TYR A 57 -8.52 4.55 11.32
CA TYR A 57 -9.94 4.35 11.55
C TYR A 57 -10.32 4.65 13.01
N PHE A 58 -9.65 4.05 13.99
CA PHE A 58 -9.96 4.29 15.39
C PHE A 58 -9.75 5.74 15.81
N ASN A 59 -8.68 6.36 15.33
CA ASN A 59 -8.38 7.74 15.63
C ASN A 59 -9.42 8.70 15.00
N MET A 60 -9.93 8.40 13.80
CA MET A 60 -11.04 9.17 13.19
C MET A 60 -12.31 9.17 14.06
N TYR A 61 -12.63 8.05 14.72
CA TYR A 61 -13.75 7.98 15.66
C TYR A 61 -13.44 8.63 17.01
N PHE A 62 -12.20 8.55 17.48
CA PHE A 62 -11.78 9.16 18.73
C PHE A 62 -11.72 10.70 18.64
N PHE A 63 -11.31 11.24 17.49
CA PHE A 63 -11.13 12.66 17.26
C PHE A 63 -12.32 13.56 17.64
N PRO A 64 -13.59 13.28 17.27
CA PRO A 64 -14.72 14.10 17.70
C PRO A 64 -14.88 14.14 19.23
N PHE A 65 -14.61 13.04 19.94
CA PHE A 65 -14.63 13.02 21.40
C PHE A 65 -13.50 13.83 21.99
N TRP A 66 -12.29 13.71 21.43
CA TRP A 66 -11.15 14.53 21.78
C TRP A 66 -11.48 16.02 21.63
N TRP A 67 -12.02 16.42 20.46
CA TRP A 67 -12.36 17.80 20.15
C TRP A 67 -13.42 18.38 21.08
N VAL A 68 -14.51 17.65 21.33
CA VAL A 68 -15.55 18.09 22.27
C VAL A 68 -14.99 18.26 23.68
N SER A 69 -14.18 17.29 24.14
CA SER A 69 -13.56 17.41 25.46
C SER A 69 -12.67 18.64 25.55
N GLU A 70 -11.86 18.91 24.51
CA GLU A 70 -10.93 20.02 24.45
C GLU A 70 -11.66 21.37 24.49
N VAL A 71 -12.73 21.51 23.71
CA VAL A 71 -13.58 22.72 23.74
C VAL A 71 -14.20 22.95 25.11
N VAL A 72 -14.69 21.88 25.76
CA VAL A 72 -15.26 21.98 27.11
C VAL A 72 -14.20 22.41 28.13
N MET A 73 -13.02 21.78 28.11
CA MET A 73 -11.94 22.09 29.05
C MET A 73 -11.39 23.49 28.82
N LEU A 74 -11.19 23.89 27.56
CA LEU A 74 -10.80 25.24 27.18
C LEU A 74 -11.81 26.27 27.70
N HIS A 75 -13.11 26.02 27.55
CA HIS A 75 -14.17 26.89 28.06
C HIS A 75 -14.09 27.05 29.60
N LEU A 76 -13.87 25.95 30.33
CA LEU A 76 -13.80 25.96 31.80
C LEU A 76 -12.62 26.78 32.32
N LYS A 77 -11.47 26.76 31.63
CA LYS A 77 -10.26 27.48 32.05
C LYS A 77 -10.08 28.85 31.36
N PHE A 78 -10.92 29.18 30.38
CA PHE A 78 -10.74 30.36 29.52
C PHE A 78 -10.58 31.66 30.31
N SER A 79 -11.45 31.91 31.29
CA SER A 79 -11.44 33.15 32.08
C SER A 79 -10.28 33.24 33.08
N MET A 80 -9.65 32.11 33.39
CA MET A 80 -8.54 32.04 34.36
C MET A 80 -7.18 32.25 33.68
N LEU A 81 -7.14 32.21 32.35
CA LEU A 81 -5.91 32.31 31.57
C LEU A 81 -5.65 33.76 31.11
N PRO A 82 -4.37 34.15 31.04
CA PRO A 82 -3.96 35.38 30.35
C PRO A 82 -4.40 35.40 28.87
N ASN A 83 -4.71 36.59 28.34
CA ASN A 83 -5.21 36.78 26.97
C ASN A 83 -4.31 36.15 25.87
N TYR A 84 -2.99 36.13 26.07
CA TYR A 84 -2.07 35.52 25.11
C TYR A 84 -2.21 33.99 25.08
N TYR A 85 -2.41 33.34 26.24
CA TYR A 85 -2.68 31.90 26.31
C TYR A 85 -4.04 31.54 25.72
N GLN A 86 -5.08 32.35 25.97
CA GLN A 86 -6.38 32.16 25.32
C GLN A 86 -6.25 32.10 23.80
N SER A 87 -5.54 33.07 23.22
CA SER A 87 -5.32 33.13 21.77
C SER A 87 -4.49 31.96 21.25
N LEU A 88 -3.43 31.57 21.97
CA LEU A 88 -2.59 30.42 21.64
C LEU A 88 -3.37 29.11 21.66
N LEU A 89 -4.16 28.87 22.71
CA LEU A 89 -4.93 27.63 22.84
C LEU A 89 -6.03 27.54 21.77
N VAL A 90 -6.80 28.62 21.55
CA VAL A 90 -7.81 28.64 20.48
C VAL A 90 -7.17 28.37 19.12
N THR A 91 -6.05 29.03 18.83
CA THR A 91 -5.31 28.82 17.57
C THR A 91 -4.78 27.38 17.48
N GLY A 92 -4.24 26.84 18.56
CA GLY A 92 -3.73 25.47 18.63
C GLY A 92 -4.81 24.43 18.36
N VAL A 93 -5.99 24.57 18.97
CA VAL A 93 -7.14 23.68 18.72
C VAL A 93 -7.59 23.74 17.26
N VAL A 94 -7.67 24.94 16.67
CA VAL A 94 -8.03 25.11 15.26
C VAL A 94 -6.99 24.48 14.34
N LEU A 95 -5.70 24.73 14.57
CA LEU A 95 -4.62 24.16 13.78
C LEU A 95 -4.59 22.64 13.88
N LEU A 96 -4.68 22.08 15.10
CA LEU A 96 -4.75 20.63 15.30
C LEU A 96 -5.94 20.02 14.56
N THR A 97 -7.09 20.69 14.54
CA THR A 97 -8.28 20.22 13.81
C THR A 97 -8.07 20.19 12.30
N ILE A 98 -7.54 21.27 11.72
CA ILE A 98 -7.26 21.36 10.28
C ILE A 98 -6.22 20.31 9.88
N PHE A 99 -5.11 20.24 10.62
CA PHE A 99 -4.06 19.29 10.32
C PHE A 99 -4.50 17.86 10.53
N GLU A 100 -5.34 17.56 11.53
CA GLU A 100 -5.86 16.20 11.71
C GLU A 100 -6.70 15.75 10.51
N ILE A 101 -7.57 16.61 9.99
CA ILE A 101 -8.40 16.28 8.82
C ILE A 101 -7.50 15.99 7.61
N LEU A 102 -6.55 16.89 7.33
CA LEU A 102 -5.64 16.74 6.20
C LEU A 102 -4.73 15.51 6.35
N ARG A 103 -4.18 15.31 7.55
CA ARG A 103 -3.34 14.17 7.91
C ARG A 103 -4.12 12.88 7.72
N THR A 104 -5.25 12.70 8.39
CA THR A 104 -6.09 11.49 8.27
C THR A 104 -6.49 11.20 6.82
N TYR A 105 -6.82 12.23 6.02
CA TYR A 105 -7.07 12.07 4.59
C TYR A 105 -5.84 11.53 3.82
N LEU A 106 -4.67 12.14 4.00
CA LEU A 106 -3.43 11.72 3.35
C LEU A 106 -3.02 10.30 3.76
N GLY A 107 -3.22 9.94 5.03
CA GLY A 107 -2.92 8.59 5.53
C GLY A 107 -3.84 7.54 4.94
N TYR A 108 -5.13 7.85 4.80
CA TYR A 108 -6.11 6.98 4.19
C TYR A 108 -5.81 6.74 2.71
N VAL A 109 -5.66 7.82 1.92
CA VAL A 109 -5.39 7.76 0.47
C VAL A 109 -4.01 7.18 0.20
N GLY A 110 -2.96 7.66 0.88
CA GLY A 110 -1.60 7.22 0.67
C GLY A 110 -1.38 5.74 0.97
N ASN A 111 -2.07 5.18 1.96
CA ASN A 111 -1.98 3.75 2.27
C ASN A 111 -2.81 2.86 1.32
N LEU A 112 -3.98 3.32 0.86
CA LEU A 112 -4.82 2.52 -0.06
C LEU A 112 -4.32 2.54 -1.50
N GLU A 113 -3.86 3.69 -1.95
CA GLU A 113 -3.40 3.88 -3.33
C GLU A 113 -1.89 3.62 -3.47
N GLU A 114 -1.22 3.13 -2.41
CA GLU A 114 0.24 2.93 -2.30
C GLU A 114 1.06 4.17 -2.73
N LYS A 115 0.52 5.37 -2.54
CA LYS A 115 1.19 6.59 -2.96
C LYS A 115 2.14 7.10 -1.87
N VAL A 116 3.42 6.87 -2.14
CA VAL A 116 4.55 7.32 -1.30
C VAL A 116 4.53 8.82 -0.97
N PRO A 117 4.26 9.76 -1.89
CA PRO A 117 4.28 11.18 -1.56
C PRO A 117 3.19 11.57 -0.55
N GLU A 118 1.99 11.01 -0.67
CA GLU A 118 0.85 11.26 0.20
C GLU A 118 1.11 10.69 1.60
N LEU A 119 1.66 9.48 1.67
CA LEU A 119 2.06 8.87 2.95
C LEU A 119 3.23 9.60 3.62
N ALA A 120 4.16 10.15 2.84
CA ALA A 120 5.21 11.03 3.36
C ALA A 120 4.61 12.34 3.90
N GLY A 121 3.60 12.89 3.23
CA GLY A 121 2.81 14.02 3.71
C GLY A 121 2.13 13.73 5.04
N PHE A 122 1.46 12.58 5.17
CA PHE A 122 0.89 12.12 6.44
C PHE A 122 1.93 12.10 7.58
N TRP A 123 3.10 11.52 7.31
CA TRP A 123 4.17 11.40 8.29
C TRP A 123 4.75 12.77 8.67
N LEU A 124 4.97 13.64 7.68
CA LEU A 124 5.48 15.00 7.88
C LEU A 124 4.50 15.87 8.67
N LEU A 125 3.20 15.83 8.36
CA LEU A 125 2.18 16.58 9.11
C LEU A 125 2.13 16.14 10.57
N SER A 126 2.18 14.83 10.79
CA SER A 126 2.20 14.24 12.15
C SER A 126 3.39 14.76 12.95
N PHE A 127 4.59 14.70 12.37
CA PHE A 127 5.82 15.04 13.08
C PHE A 127 6.07 16.54 13.23
N LEU A 128 5.80 17.32 12.18
CA LEU A 128 6.18 18.73 12.12
C LEU A 128 5.14 19.67 12.75
N PHE A 129 3.85 19.33 12.66
CA PHE A 129 2.77 20.19 13.15
C PHE A 129 2.03 19.57 14.32
N GLN A 130 1.55 18.33 14.18
CA GLN A 130 0.72 17.70 15.21
C GLN A 130 1.51 17.52 16.52
N LEU A 131 2.70 16.91 16.46
CA LEU A 131 3.49 16.62 17.66
C LEU A 131 3.94 17.87 18.43
N PRO A 132 4.50 18.94 17.81
CA PRO A 132 4.93 20.11 18.57
C PRO A 132 3.77 20.85 19.24
N ILE A 133 2.63 21.00 18.55
CA ILE A 133 1.46 21.67 19.11
C ILE A 133 0.87 20.82 20.25
N LEU A 134 0.76 19.51 20.06
CA LEU A 134 0.24 18.62 21.10
C LEU A 134 1.18 18.54 22.31
N LEU A 135 2.49 18.56 22.08
CA LEU A 135 3.48 18.59 23.16
C LEU A 135 3.34 19.87 23.98
N PHE A 136 3.18 21.03 23.33
CA PHE A 136 2.89 22.29 24.01
C PHE A 136 1.68 22.17 24.95
N PHE A 137 0.58 21.53 24.51
CA PHE A 137 -0.63 21.33 25.31
C PHE A 137 -0.42 20.36 26.49
N VAL A 138 0.55 19.45 26.41
CA VAL A 138 0.82 18.47 27.47
C VAL A 138 1.87 18.95 28.48
N THR A 139 2.83 19.76 28.05
CA THR A 139 4.00 20.12 28.86
C THR A 139 3.93 21.49 29.51
N ASP A 140 3.18 22.43 28.93
CA ASP A 140 3.16 23.78 29.47
C ASP A 140 2.28 23.83 30.73
N GLU A 141 2.88 24.02 31.91
CA GLU A 141 2.10 24.14 33.15
C GLU A 141 1.35 25.48 33.24
N GLY A 142 1.74 26.47 32.41
CA GLY A 142 1.12 27.80 32.35
C GLY A 142 -0.34 27.81 31.87
N ILE A 143 -0.77 26.76 31.16
CA ILE A 143 -2.13 26.62 30.62
C ILE A 143 -3.11 25.96 31.60
N LEU A 144 -2.74 25.73 32.86
CA LEU A 144 -3.56 25.07 33.89
C LEU A 144 -4.15 23.74 33.38
N ILE A 145 -3.28 22.75 33.19
CA ILE A 145 -3.64 21.45 32.60
C ILE A 145 -4.64 20.71 33.49
N LEU A 146 -5.85 20.46 32.99
CA LEU A 146 -6.86 19.67 33.69
C LEU A 146 -6.53 18.16 33.64
N PRO A 147 -6.94 17.36 34.64
CA PRO A 147 -6.69 15.91 34.61
C PRO A 147 -7.30 15.20 33.39
N LEU A 148 -8.50 15.63 32.97
CA LEU A 148 -9.17 15.12 31.78
C LEU A 148 -8.37 15.47 30.51
N GLU A 149 -7.81 16.68 30.45
CA GLU A 149 -7.01 17.19 29.33
C GLU A 149 -5.77 16.35 29.14
N ARG A 150 -5.06 16.08 30.23
CA ARG A 150 -3.90 15.20 30.25
C ARG A 150 -4.22 13.79 29.78
N ALA A 151 -5.36 13.22 30.21
CA ALA A 151 -5.76 11.89 29.79
C ALA A 151 -6.08 11.84 28.29
N VAL A 152 -6.87 12.80 27.81
CA VAL A 152 -7.35 12.83 26.43
C VAL A 152 -6.23 13.17 25.44
N HIS A 153 -5.36 14.13 25.74
CA HIS A 153 -4.14 14.36 24.96
C HIS A 153 -3.17 13.17 25.03
N GLY A 154 -3.06 12.50 26.17
CA GLY A 154 -2.19 11.31 26.31
C GLY A 154 -2.63 10.18 25.38
N ILE A 155 -3.94 9.91 25.31
CA ILE A 155 -4.50 8.92 24.37
C ILE A 155 -4.27 9.36 22.93
N TYR A 156 -4.52 10.64 22.61
CA TYR A 156 -4.30 11.16 21.26
C TYR A 156 -2.84 11.10 20.82
N LEU A 157 -1.91 11.42 21.73
CA LEU A 157 -0.47 11.32 21.50
C LEU A 157 -0.07 9.88 21.21
N LEU A 158 -0.64 8.91 21.94
CA LEU A 158 -0.39 7.48 21.69
C LEU A 158 -0.83 7.08 20.27
N PHE A 159 -2.01 7.53 19.82
CA PHE A 159 -2.46 7.31 18.44
C PHE A 159 -1.47 7.88 17.43
N ILE A 160 -1.08 9.15 17.56
CA ILE A 160 -0.15 9.80 16.63
C ILE A 160 1.20 9.07 16.59
N LEU A 161 1.76 8.66 17.74
CA LEU A 161 3.03 7.95 17.80
C LEU A 161 2.94 6.57 17.14
N ALA A 162 1.88 5.82 17.44
CA ALA A 162 1.68 4.48 16.86
C ALA A 162 1.45 4.55 15.35
N GLU A 163 0.66 5.52 14.88
CA GLU A 163 0.43 5.79 13.47
C GLU A 163 1.69 6.26 12.75
N SER A 164 2.49 7.13 13.38
CA SER A 164 3.76 7.61 12.82
C SER A 164 4.75 6.46 12.64
N ALA A 165 4.83 5.55 13.61
CA ALA A 165 5.65 4.34 13.51
C ALA A 165 5.15 3.41 12.39
N ALA A 166 3.85 3.13 12.34
CA ALA A 166 3.26 2.28 11.32
C ALA A 166 3.41 2.88 9.90
N SER A 167 3.20 4.19 9.76
CA SER A 167 3.39 4.92 8.49
C SER A 167 4.85 4.90 8.05
N PHE A 168 5.80 5.06 8.96
CA PHE A 168 7.23 4.96 8.62
C PHE A 168 7.61 3.58 8.09
N ILE A 169 7.08 2.52 8.70
CA ILE A 169 7.27 1.14 8.23
C ILE A 169 6.66 0.97 6.83
N ALA A 170 5.42 1.43 6.63
CA ALA A 170 4.76 1.39 5.34
C ALA A 170 5.54 2.14 4.25
N LEU A 171 6.06 3.34 4.57
CA LEU A 171 6.86 4.15 3.67
C LEU A 171 8.17 3.46 3.24
N ARG A 172 8.88 2.82 4.20
CA ARG A 172 10.07 2.01 3.89
C ARG A 172 9.75 0.81 3.00
N THR A 173 8.63 0.15 3.22
CA THR A 173 8.21 -1.01 2.42
C THR A 173 7.87 -0.58 1.00
N MET A 174 7.08 0.50 0.83
CA MET A 174 6.68 1.02 -0.48
C MET A 174 7.87 1.54 -1.29
N THR A 175 8.80 2.27 -0.66
CA THR A 175 10.01 2.75 -1.35
C THR A 175 10.89 1.60 -1.86
N ARG A 176 11.04 0.52 -1.08
CA ARG A 176 11.75 -0.70 -1.55
C ARG A 176 11.04 -1.37 -2.73
N LYS A 177 9.70 -1.46 -2.70
CA LYS A 177 8.90 -2.00 -3.82
C LYS A 177 9.13 -1.17 -5.10
N LEU A 178 9.09 0.17 -4.99
CA LEU A 178 9.34 1.05 -6.13
C LEU A 178 10.74 0.84 -6.72
N THR A 179 11.79 0.84 -5.88
CA THR A 179 13.18 0.60 -6.34
C THR A 179 13.32 -0.75 -7.04
N LEU A 180 12.70 -1.81 -6.53
CA LEU A 180 12.71 -3.13 -7.16
C LEU A 180 12.03 -3.09 -8.54
N GLN A 181 10.87 -2.45 -8.66
CA GLN A 181 10.18 -2.30 -9.94
C GLN A 181 11.00 -1.48 -10.94
N PHE A 182 11.67 -0.41 -10.50
CA PHE A 182 12.56 0.37 -11.35
C PHE A 182 13.73 -0.49 -11.88
N HIS A 183 14.37 -1.26 -11.02
CA HIS A 183 15.45 -2.16 -11.45
C HIS A 183 14.95 -3.23 -12.42
N LEU A 184 13.81 -3.87 -12.16
CA LEU A 184 13.23 -4.86 -13.08
C LEU A 184 12.87 -4.24 -14.44
N ARG A 185 12.35 -3.01 -14.47
CA ARG A 185 12.10 -2.28 -15.72
C ARG A 185 13.38 -2.01 -16.50
N GLN A 186 14.46 -1.59 -15.81
CA GLN A 186 15.77 -1.42 -16.44
C GLN A 186 16.29 -2.72 -17.09
N PHE A 187 16.14 -3.87 -16.43
CA PHE A 187 16.52 -5.15 -17.03
C PHE A 187 15.67 -5.53 -18.25
N LYS A 188 14.36 -5.26 -18.20
CA LYS A 188 13.45 -5.53 -19.33
C LYS A 188 13.80 -4.67 -20.55
N ASP A 189 14.08 -3.39 -20.36
CA ASP A 189 14.49 -2.49 -21.45
C ASP A 189 15.86 -2.81 -22.04
N ILE A 190 16.74 -3.47 -21.28
CA ILE A 190 18.05 -3.94 -21.79
C ILE A 190 17.92 -5.25 -22.58
N GLN A 191 16.95 -6.12 -22.24
CA GLN A 191 16.66 -7.35 -23.02
C GLN A 191 15.78 -7.08 -24.26
N GLY A 192 14.95 -6.04 -24.22
CA GLY A 192 14.03 -5.64 -25.29
C GLY A 192 14.61 -5.31 -26.69
N PRO A 193 15.87 -4.83 -26.86
CA PRO A 193 16.43 -4.54 -28.17
C PRO A 193 17.19 -5.74 -28.77
N HIS A 194 17.70 -6.67 -27.95
CA HIS A 194 18.51 -7.79 -28.42
C HIS A 194 17.72 -9.08 -28.70
N ALA A 195 16.51 -9.21 -28.17
CA ALA A 195 15.66 -10.38 -28.46
C ALA A 195 15.01 -10.32 -29.85
N ILE A 196 14.93 -9.14 -30.50
CA ILE A 196 14.39 -8.99 -31.86
C ILE A 196 15.48 -9.22 -32.93
N ASP A 197 16.76 -9.06 -32.59
CA ASP A 197 17.88 -9.23 -33.53
C ASP A 197 18.49 -10.66 -33.55
N MET A 198 17.94 -11.57 -32.73
CA MET A 198 18.38 -12.97 -32.65
C MET A 198 17.24 -13.95 -33.01
N ALA A 199 16.36 -13.56 -33.94
CA ALA A 199 15.60 -14.53 -34.73
C ALA A 199 16.54 -15.07 -35.84
N PRO A 200 16.63 -16.39 -36.06
CA PRO A 200 17.76 -16.99 -36.75
C PRO A 200 17.80 -16.58 -38.23
N ILE A 201 19.00 -16.18 -38.67
CA ILE A 201 19.42 -15.98 -40.06
C ILE A 201 19.49 -17.34 -40.79
N PHE A 202 18.43 -18.12 -40.74
CA PHE A 202 18.28 -19.37 -41.48
C PHE A 202 16.87 -19.47 -42.08
N ALA A 203 16.40 -18.34 -42.65
CA ALA A 203 15.36 -18.39 -43.66
C ALA A 203 15.99 -18.95 -44.95
N LEU A 204 15.73 -20.23 -45.20
CA LEU A 204 16.01 -20.95 -46.44
C LEU A 204 15.73 -20.09 -47.69
N PRO A 205 16.66 -19.96 -48.65
CA PRO A 205 16.37 -19.28 -49.89
C PRO A 205 15.41 -20.13 -50.73
N HIS A 206 14.41 -19.43 -51.26
CA HIS A 206 13.36 -19.93 -52.12
C HIS A 206 13.83 -20.90 -53.21
N SER A 207 13.13 -22.04 -53.26
CA SER A 207 13.12 -22.97 -54.39
C SER A 207 12.63 -22.24 -55.65
N ARG A 208 13.55 -21.83 -56.52
CA ARG A 208 13.25 -21.48 -57.92
C ARG A 208 13.33 -22.77 -58.73
N SER A 209 12.18 -23.41 -58.94
CA SER A 209 12.00 -24.48 -59.91
C SER A 209 12.22 -23.93 -61.32
N VAL A 210 13.35 -24.27 -61.95
CA VAL A 210 13.59 -24.05 -63.38
C VAL A 210 13.31 -25.38 -64.08
N LEU A 211 12.14 -25.46 -64.73
CA LEU A 211 11.81 -26.53 -65.68
C LEU A 211 12.54 -26.25 -67.01
N PRO A 212 13.29 -27.21 -67.57
CA PRO A 212 13.78 -27.11 -68.94
C PRO A 212 12.69 -27.54 -69.93
N MET A 213 12.38 -26.66 -70.89
CA MET A 213 11.63 -26.98 -72.12
C MET A 213 12.50 -27.83 -73.07
N PRO A 214 11.96 -28.85 -73.75
CA PRO A 214 12.70 -29.60 -74.76
C PRO A 214 12.75 -28.83 -76.09
N PRO A 215 13.80 -29.02 -76.91
CA PRO A 215 13.88 -28.39 -78.23
C PRO A 215 12.98 -29.10 -79.25
N ASP A 216 12.31 -28.29 -80.07
CA ASP A 216 11.60 -28.73 -81.27
C ASP A 216 12.56 -29.39 -82.27
N ARG A 217 12.03 -30.41 -82.96
CA ARG A 217 12.68 -31.15 -84.03
C ARG A 217 12.60 -30.36 -85.33
N ASP A 218 13.71 -30.34 -86.06
CA ASP A 218 13.76 -30.48 -87.53
C ASP A 218 14.92 -31.42 -87.88
#